data_AF-A0A3C1D6J6-F1
#
_entry.id   AF-A0A3C1D6J6-F1
#
_cell.length_a   1.000
_cell.length_b   1.000
_cell.length_c   1.000
_cell.angle_alpha   90.00
_cell.angle_beta   90.00
_cell.angle_gamma   90.00
#
_symmetry.space_group_name_H-M   'P 1'
#
loop_
_entity.id
_entity.type
_entity.pdbx_description
1 polymer ?
#
loop_
_entity_poly.entity_id
_entity_poly.type
_entity_poly.pdbx_seq_one_letter_code
_entity_poly.pdbx_strand_id
1 'polypeptide(L)'
;MDDFGITDPGGKARGTDAASWTSPRTADPDEDFVYDGEYCEHDEVVGWVPAQPDAVELVLEVATMEAVFAAQRLARIDQLRLEALDDVTRYGGGARELIERSVRLELAAALRITENQAGMLMYRAEALVHRYPTVWNSLAHAGMTERHATIIVDELAPLEPEVAARLVEKVRDLAETLAIGPFRR
;
A
#
# COMPACT_ATOMS: atom_id res chain seq x y z
N MET A 1 1.78 2.69 -59.36
CA MET A 1 1.40 1.61 -60.28
C MET A 1 2.70 0.88 -60.55
N ASP A 2 3.01 -0.13 -59.73
CA ASP A 2 4.17 -1.04 -59.79
C ASP A 2 3.75 -2.21 -58.87
N ASP A 3 3.05 -3.21 -59.38
CA ASP A 3 3.49 -4.42 -60.08
C ASP A 3 4.10 -5.51 -59.17
N PHE A 4 3.50 -6.69 -59.29
CA PHE A 4 3.66 -7.90 -58.50
C PHE A 4 4.82 -8.74 -59.04
N GLY A 5 5.59 -9.37 -58.14
CA GLY A 5 6.61 -10.34 -58.54
C GLY A 5 6.95 -11.32 -57.41
N ILE A 6 6.24 -12.45 -57.41
CA ILE A 6 6.37 -13.64 -56.55
C ILE A 6 7.76 -14.28 -56.64
N THR A 7 8.29 -14.80 -55.52
CA THR A 7 8.77 -16.19 -55.39
C THR A 7 9.19 -16.53 -53.95
N ASP A 8 8.39 -17.39 -53.30
CA ASP A 8 8.85 -18.39 -52.34
C ASP A 8 9.31 -19.62 -53.14
N PRO A 9 10.37 -20.32 -52.70
CA PRO A 9 10.13 -21.74 -52.39
C PRO A 9 10.92 -22.26 -51.18
N GLY A 10 10.18 -22.71 -50.17
CA GLY A 10 10.16 -24.11 -49.71
C GLY A 10 11.50 -24.80 -49.41
N GLY A 11 11.74 -25.04 -48.11
CA GLY A 11 12.69 -26.03 -47.61
C GLY A 11 12.15 -26.73 -46.35
N LYS A 12 11.65 -27.97 -46.50
CA LYS A 12 11.20 -28.86 -45.42
C LYS A 12 12.31 -29.83 -44.98
N ALA A 13 12.17 -30.29 -43.73
CA ALA A 13 12.76 -31.48 -43.07
C ALA A 13 14.22 -31.31 -42.61
N ARG A 14 14.67 -31.81 -41.46
CA ARG A 14 14.33 -32.99 -40.64
C ARG A 14 14.98 -32.69 -39.26
N GLY A 15 14.29 -32.77 -38.12
CA GLY A 15 14.08 -34.01 -37.36
C GLY A 15 15.24 -34.26 -36.39
N THR A 16 14.97 -34.33 -35.08
CA THR A 16 15.37 -35.43 -34.17
C THR A 16 14.93 -35.12 -32.73
N ASP A 17 14.03 -35.96 -32.23
CA ASP A 17 13.78 -36.23 -30.82
C ASP A 17 15.04 -36.75 -30.10
N ALA A 18 15.26 -36.29 -28.87
CA ALA A 18 15.92 -36.98 -27.74
C ALA A 18 16.00 -35.94 -26.58
N ALA A 19 15.60 -36.20 -25.34
CA ALA A 19 15.67 -37.43 -24.60
C ALA A 19 14.50 -37.54 -23.60
N SER A 20 13.68 -38.56 -23.79
CA SER A 20 12.95 -39.21 -22.71
C SER A 20 13.96 -39.89 -21.80
N TRP A 21 14.10 -39.42 -20.56
CA TRP A 21 14.83 -40.17 -19.55
C TRP A 21 13.92 -41.24 -18.96
N THR A 22 13.79 -42.34 -19.70
CA THR A 22 13.58 -43.66 -19.10
C THR A 22 14.86 -44.43 -19.32
N SER A 23 15.57 -44.74 -18.25
CA SER A 23 16.45 -45.90 -18.23
C SER A 23 15.99 -46.86 -17.14
N PRO A 24 15.75 -48.13 -17.50
CA PRO A 24 15.44 -49.21 -16.58
C PRO A 24 16.74 -49.67 -15.91
N ARG A 25 16.68 -49.90 -14.60
CA ARG A 25 17.73 -50.64 -13.91
C ARG A 25 17.08 -51.73 -13.07
N THR A 26 16.95 -52.90 -13.68
CA THR A 26 16.94 -54.17 -12.96
C THR A 26 18.36 -54.38 -12.43
N ALA A 27 18.52 -54.36 -11.11
CA ALA A 27 19.67 -54.86 -10.38
C ALA A 27 19.15 -55.81 -9.30
N ASP A 28 19.93 -56.87 -9.05
CA ASP A 28 19.62 -58.13 -8.35
C ASP A 28 18.90 -58.05 -6.99
N PRO A 29 18.19 -59.11 -6.57
CA PRO A 29 17.40 -59.13 -5.34
C PRO A 29 18.18 -59.53 -4.06
N ASP A 30 19.51 -59.66 -4.09
CA ASP A 30 20.30 -60.26 -2.99
C ASP A 30 21.41 -59.34 -2.40
N GLU A 31 21.25 -58.01 -2.44
CA GLU A 31 22.09 -57.12 -1.64
C GLU A 31 21.37 -56.71 -0.34
N ASP A 32 21.66 -57.45 0.73
CA ASP A 32 21.36 -57.10 2.12
C ASP A 32 22.12 -55.81 2.50
N PHE A 33 21.63 -54.67 2.04
CA PHE A 33 21.98 -53.37 2.59
C PHE A 33 21.21 -53.24 3.91
N VAL A 34 21.77 -53.82 4.97
CA VAL A 34 21.41 -53.48 6.34
C VAL A 34 21.86 -52.04 6.57
N TYR A 35 21.03 -51.09 6.13
CA TYR A 35 21.09 -49.74 6.65
C TYR A 35 20.59 -49.86 8.09
N ASP A 36 21.54 -49.89 9.02
CA ASP A 36 21.30 -49.74 10.45
C ASP A 36 20.80 -48.32 10.67
N GLY A 37 19.54 -48.10 10.28
CA GLY A 37 18.79 -46.88 10.50
C GLY A 37 18.45 -46.86 11.97
N GLU A 38 19.41 -46.44 12.78
CA GLU A 38 19.14 -45.84 14.07
C GLU A 38 18.07 -44.78 13.82
N TYR A 39 16.82 -45.12 14.13
CA TYR A 39 15.75 -44.14 14.19
C TYR A 39 16.21 -43.17 15.27
N CYS A 40 16.80 -42.04 14.88
CA CYS A 40 16.79 -40.87 15.72
C CYS A 40 15.30 -40.64 15.99
N GLU A 41 14.80 -41.09 17.15
CA GLU A 41 13.68 -40.45 17.82
C GLU A 41 14.07 -38.97 17.79
N HIS A 42 13.51 -38.24 16.83
CA HIS A 42 13.37 -36.82 17.02
C HIS A 42 12.51 -36.77 18.28
N ASP A 43 13.16 -36.48 19.41
CA ASP A 43 12.51 -35.78 20.50
C ASP A 43 11.66 -34.74 19.80
N GLU A 44 10.36 -34.99 19.73
CA GLU A 44 9.40 -34.09 19.13
C GLU A 44 9.40 -32.92 20.09
N VAL A 45 10.32 -31.98 19.86
CA VAL A 45 10.34 -30.71 20.55
C VAL A 45 8.99 -30.13 20.19
N VAL A 46 8.04 -30.26 21.11
CA VAL A 46 6.72 -29.63 21.03
C VAL A 46 6.97 -28.14 21.16
N GLY A 47 7.58 -27.57 20.12
CA GLY A 47 7.85 -26.17 19.98
C GLY A 47 6.51 -25.47 19.91
N TRP A 48 6.36 -24.40 20.66
CA TRP A 48 5.21 -23.53 20.56
C TRP A 48 5.07 -23.08 19.09
N VAL A 49 4.02 -23.55 18.43
CA VAL A 49 3.61 -23.07 17.10
C VAL A 49 2.61 -21.92 17.36
N PRO A 50 2.91 -20.68 16.94
CA PRO A 50 1.93 -19.61 17.04
C PRO A 50 0.67 -20.03 16.27
N ALA A 51 -0.51 -19.76 16.84
CA ALA A 51 -1.76 -20.00 16.14
C ALA A 51 -1.73 -19.27 14.79
N GLN A 52 -2.03 -19.99 13.71
CA GLN A 52 -2.13 -19.37 12.39
C GLN A 52 -3.30 -18.38 12.41
N PRO A 53 -3.12 -17.14 11.91
CA PRO A 53 -4.20 -16.19 11.82
C PRO A 53 -5.38 -16.75 11.03
N ASP A 54 -6.60 -16.50 11.52
CA ASP A 54 -7.79 -16.86 10.75
C ASP A 54 -8.00 -15.91 9.55
N ALA A 55 -8.96 -16.22 8.68
CA ALA A 55 -9.21 -15.43 7.47
C ALA A 55 -9.64 -13.98 7.78
N VAL A 56 -10.26 -13.72 8.93
CA VAL A 56 -10.67 -12.37 9.35
C VAL A 56 -9.45 -11.61 9.86
N GLU A 57 -8.60 -12.26 10.65
CA GLU A 57 -7.36 -11.68 11.18
C GLU A 57 -6.42 -11.24 10.06
N LEU A 58 -6.30 -12.04 8.99
CA LEU A 58 -5.53 -11.65 7.80
C LEU A 58 -6.10 -10.40 7.09
N VAL A 59 -7.42 -10.24 7.05
CA VAL A 59 -8.06 -9.03 6.50
C VAL A 59 -7.80 -7.83 7.41
N LEU A 60 -7.83 -8.01 8.73
CA LEU A 60 -7.53 -6.96 9.70
C LEU A 60 -6.06 -6.51 9.63
N GLU A 61 -5.14 -7.44 9.37
CA GLU A 61 -3.73 -7.13 9.14
C GLU A 61 -3.57 -6.21 7.91
N VAL A 62 -4.22 -6.54 6.79
CA VAL A 62 -4.18 -5.68 5.59
C VAL A 62 -4.81 -4.31 5.86
N ALA A 63 -5.95 -4.26 6.55
CA ALA A 63 -6.59 -3.00 6.91
C ALA A 63 -5.71 -2.11 7.81
N THR A 64 -4.94 -2.74 8.71
CA THR A 64 -3.93 -2.07 9.54
C THR A 64 -2.84 -1.46 8.66
N MET A 65 -2.31 -2.22 7.71
CA MET A 65 -1.30 -1.72 6.76
C MET A 65 -1.85 -0.57 5.90
N GLU A 66 -3.10 -0.66 5.43
CA GLU A 66 -3.75 0.41 4.65
C GLU A 66 -3.84 1.73 5.43
N ALA A 67 -4.17 1.68 6.72
CA ALA A 67 -4.22 2.88 7.58
C ALA A 67 -2.84 3.55 7.69
N VAL A 68 -1.79 2.75 7.94
CA VAL A 68 -0.41 3.24 8.03
C VAL A 68 0.02 3.85 6.69
N PHE A 69 -0.24 3.17 5.57
CA PHE A 69 0.12 3.69 4.25
C PHE A 69 -0.67 4.95 3.88
N ALA A 70 -1.94 5.06 4.30
CA ALA A 70 -2.71 6.28 4.12
C ALA A 70 -2.09 7.46 4.88
N ALA A 71 -1.69 7.26 6.15
CA ALA A 71 -1.00 8.29 6.93
C ALA A 71 0.32 8.74 6.28
N GLN A 72 1.12 7.77 5.82
CA GLN A 72 2.38 8.04 5.12
C GLN A 72 2.14 8.81 3.83
N ARG A 73 1.15 8.40 3.01
CA ARG A 73 0.79 9.09 1.78
C ARG A 73 0.43 10.55 2.05
N LEU A 74 -0.42 10.81 3.05
CA LEU A 74 -0.82 12.17 3.41
C LEU A 74 0.37 13.01 3.88
N ALA A 75 1.25 12.46 4.72
CA ALA A 75 2.47 13.15 5.14
C ALA A 75 3.40 13.48 3.97
N ARG A 76 3.54 12.56 2.99
CA ARG A 76 4.35 12.80 1.78
C ARG A 76 3.73 13.83 0.85
N ILE A 77 2.40 13.88 0.74
CA ILE A 77 1.71 14.94 -0.01
C ILE A 77 1.99 16.31 0.61
N ASP A 78 1.95 16.43 1.93
CA ASP A 78 2.26 17.70 2.61
C ASP A 78 3.74 18.08 2.45
N GLN A 79 4.67 17.12 2.57
CA GLN A 79 6.08 17.37 2.30
C GLN A 79 6.34 17.86 0.87
N LEU A 80 5.76 17.21 -0.14
CA LEU A 80 5.86 17.66 -1.53
C LEU A 80 5.38 19.11 -1.69
N ARG A 81 4.27 19.46 -1.03
CA ARG A 81 3.74 20.84 -1.04
C ARG A 81 4.72 21.82 -0.42
N LEU A 82 5.35 21.48 0.70
CA LEU A 82 6.34 22.33 1.38
C LEU A 82 7.62 22.49 0.55
N GLU A 83 8.13 21.41 -0.04
CA GLU A 83 9.30 21.42 -0.94
C GLU A 83 9.06 22.36 -2.14
N ALA A 84 7.91 22.22 -2.80
CA ALA A 84 7.54 23.08 -3.92
C ALA A 84 7.43 24.57 -3.54
N LEU A 85 6.96 24.88 -2.32
CA LEU A 85 6.89 26.25 -1.83
C LEU A 85 8.28 26.81 -1.48
N ASP A 86 9.14 25.99 -0.86
CA ASP A 86 10.50 26.37 -0.49
C ASP A 86 11.35 26.70 -1.72
N ASP A 87 11.29 25.87 -2.76
CA ASP A 87 11.99 26.11 -4.04
C ASP A 87 11.65 27.48 -4.64
N VAL A 88 10.40 27.91 -4.53
CA VAL A 88 9.95 29.18 -5.08
C VAL A 88 10.44 30.36 -4.25
N THR A 89 10.50 30.21 -2.92
CA THR A 89 11.11 31.23 -2.06
C THR A 89 12.61 31.36 -2.32
N ARG A 90 13.28 30.25 -2.68
CA ARG A 90 14.72 30.19 -2.98
C ARG A 90 15.08 30.75 -4.35
N TYR A 91 14.27 30.50 -5.39
CA TYR A 91 14.59 30.85 -6.78
C TYR A 91 13.84 32.07 -7.34
N GLY A 92 13.01 32.74 -6.53
CA GLY A 92 12.60 34.12 -6.75
C GLY A 92 11.39 34.33 -7.68
N GLY A 93 10.18 34.06 -7.16
CA GLY A 93 9.02 34.88 -7.56
C GLY A 93 7.84 34.19 -8.24
N GLY A 94 7.55 32.93 -7.92
CA GLY A 94 6.26 32.31 -8.24
C GLY A 94 5.16 32.79 -7.30
N ALA A 95 3.98 33.14 -7.82
CA ALA A 95 2.80 33.37 -6.98
C ALA A 95 2.42 32.05 -6.30
N ARG A 96 2.33 32.05 -4.97
CA ARG A 96 2.02 30.85 -4.15
C ARG A 96 0.85 30.02 -4.72
N GLU A 97 -0.21 30.70 -5.15
CA GLU A 97 -1.40 30.08 -5.73
C GLU A 97 -1.11 29.28 -7.02
N LEU A 98 -0.19 29.75 -7.87
CA LEU A 98 0.21 29.04 -9.08
C LEU A 98 0.98 27.75 -8.75
N ILE A 99 1.81 27.79 -7.71
CA ILE A 99 2.58 26.65 -7.24
C ILE A 99 1.68 25.59 -6.64
N GLU A 100 0.77 25.99 -5.75
CA GLU A 100 -0.21 25.08 -5.17
C GLU A 100 -1.11 24.47 -6.26
N ARG A 101 -1.46 25.23 -7.30
CA ARG A 101 -2.18 24.71 -8.47
C ARG A 101 -1.35 23.71 -9.28
N SER A 102 -0.06 24.00 -9.50
CA SER A 102 0.85 23.08 -10.20
C SER A 102 0.95 21.74 -9.46
N VAL A 103 1.22 21.78 -8.15
CA VAL A 103 1.27 20.59 -7.29
C VAL A 103 -0.05 19.80 -7.35
N ARG A 104 -1.19 20.49 -7.32
CA ARG A 104 -2.50 19.86 -7.43
C ARG A 104 -2.69 19.12 -8.76
N LEU A 105 -2.30 19.73 -9.87
CA LEU A 105 -2.40 19.12 -11.20
C LEU A 105 -1.43 17.94 -11.36
N GLU A 106 -0.22 18.05 -10.82
CA GLU A 106 0.75 16.96 -10.79
C GLU A 106 0.23 15.76 -10.00
N LEU A 107 -0.30 15.99 -8.79
CA LEU A 107 -0.92 14.95 -7.97
C LEU A 107 -2.13 14.31 -8.65
N ALA A 108 -2.98 15.13 -9.28
CA ALA A 108 -4.15 14.64 -10.01
C ALA A 108 -3.74 13.68 -11.14
N ALA A 109 -2.73 14.06 -11.93
CA ALA A 109 -2.20 13.25 -13.02
C ALA A 109 -1.51 11.97 -12.49
N ALA A 110 -0.63 12.10 -11.50
CA ALA A 110 0.15 10.98 -10.96
C ALA A 110 -0.74 9.91 -10.28
N LEU A 111 -1.77 10.35 -9.54
CA LEU A 111 -2.69 9.47 -8.83
C LEU A 111 -3.90 9.05 -9.68
N ARG A 112 -4.05 9.59 -10.90
CA ARG A 112 -5.19 9.36 -11.80
C ARG A 112 -6.53 9.70 -11.15
N ILE A 113 -6.58 10.84 -10.48
CA ILE A 113 -7.77 11.39 -9.82
C ILE A 113 -8.11 12.76 -10.41
N THR A 114 -9.28 13.29 -10.07
CA THR A 114 -9.65 14.65 -10.48
C THR A 114 -8.83 15.72 -9.76
N GLU A 115 -8.67 16.90 -10.37
CA GLU A 115 -8.02 18.06 -9.72
C GLU A 115 -8.71 18.40 -8.38
N ASN A 116 -10.04 18.30 -8.32
CA ASN A 116 -10.80 18.50 -7.08
C ASN A 116 -10.41 17.49 -5.99
N GLN A 117 -10.29 16.20 -6.32
CA GLN A 117 -9.85 15.18 -5.37
C GLN A 117 -8.43 15.42 -4.89
N ALA A 118 -7.52 15.81 -5.79
CA ALA A 118 -6.15 16.18 -5.41
C ALA A 118 -6.14 17.40 -4.48
N GLY A 119 -6.99 18.41 -4.74
CA GLY A 119 -7.17 19.56 -3.86
C GLY A 119 -7.63 19.17 -2.46
N MET A 120 -8.62 18.28 -2.36
CA MET A 120 -9.09 17.73 -1.08
C MET A 120 -8.00 16.93 -0.35
N LEU A 121 -7.20 16.15 -1.06
CA LEU A 121 -6.07 15.42 -0.47
C LEU A 121 -5.00 16.37 0.08
N MET A 122 -4.62 17.41 -0.67
CA MET A 122 -3.68 18.42 -0.21
C MET A 122 -4.20 19.15 1.03
N TYR A 123 -5.48 19.53 1.03
CA TYR A 123 -6.12 20.17 2.18
C TYR A 123 -6.09 19.28 3.43
N ARG A 124 -6.47 18.00 3.29
CA ARG A 124 -6.49 17.06 4.41
C ARG A 124 -5.09 16.70 4.90
N ALA A 125 -4.12 16.57 4.00
CA ALA A 125 -2.71 16.35 4.34
C ALA A 125 -2.17 17.47 5.23
N GLU A 126 -2.32 18.72 4.79
CA GLU A 126 -1.92 19.91 5.56
C GLU A 126 -2.62 19.96 6.93
N ALA A 127 -3.94 19.75 6.96
CA ALA A 127 -4.72 19.77 8.19
C ALA A 127 -4.24 18.70 9.20
N LEU A 128 -4.04 17.47 8.75
CA LEU A 128 -3.64 16.35 9.60
C LEU A 128 -2.21 16.53 10.13
N VAL A 129 -1.28 16.96 9.28
CA VAL A 129 0.13 17.10 9.66
C VAL A 129 0.33 18.29 10.60
N HIS A 130 -0.37 19.41 10.40
CA HIS A 130 -0.09 20.65 11.12
C HIS A 130 -1.15 21.03 12.17
N ARG A 131 -2.44 20.85 11.88
CA ARG A 131 -3.52 21.27 12.79
C ARG A 131 -3.98 20.15 13.71
N TYR A 132 -4.05 18.92 13.22
CA TYR A 132 -4.59 17.77 13.95
C TYR A 132 -3.57 16.62 14.05
N PRO A 133 -2.35 16.87 14.57
CA PRO A 133 -1.27 15.87 14.59
C PRO A 133 -1.61 14.63 15.42
N THR A 134 -2.49 14.75 16.42
CA THR A 134 -2.94 13.60 17.23
C THR A 134 -3.83 12.65 16.42
N VAL A 135 -4.65 13.18 15.52
CA VAL A 135 -5.46 12.40 14.57
C VAL A 135 -4.57 11.72 13.54
N TRP A 136 -3.59 12.46 12.98
CA TRP A 136 -2.59 11.88 12.07
C TRP A 136 -1.81 10.75 12.75
N ASN A 137 -1.36 10.94 13.99
CA ASN A 137 -0.61 9.95 14.73
C ASN A 137 -1.43 8.69 15.00
N SER A 138 -2.71 8.82 15.35
CA SER A 138 -3.60 7.68 15.52
C SER A 138 -3.77 6.90 14.21
N LEU A 139 -4.00 7.59 13.08
CA LEU A 139 -4.04 6.95 11.76
C LEU A 139 -2.72 6.24 11.41
N ALA A 140 -1.57 6.87 11.71
CA ALA A 140 -0.24 6.32 11.46
C ALA A 140 0.09 5.05 12.27
N HIS A 141 -0.64 4.82 13.36
CA HIS A 141 -0.53 3.62 14.20
C HIS A 141 -1.75 2.70 14.05
N ALA A 142 -2.54 2.89 12.99
CA ALA A 142 -3.77 2.14 12.71
C ALA A 142 -4.82 2.15 13.83
N GLY A 143 -4.82 3.20 14.67
CA GLY A 143 -5.87 3.43 15.67
C GLY A 143 -7.22 3.80 15.04
N MET A 144 -7.22 4.27 13.80
CA MET A 144 -8.41 4.55 13.02
C MET A 144 -8.16 4.33 11.53
N THR A 145 -9.23 4.27 10.72
CA THR A 145 -9.11 4.19 9.25
C THR A 145 -8.98 5.56 8.61
N GLU A 146 -8.49 5.64 7.36
CA GLU A 146 -8.41 6.90 6.59
C GLU A 146 -9.77 7.62 6.54
N ARG A 147 -10.86 6.85 6.46
CA ARG A 147 -12.21 7.42 6.42
C ARG A 147 -12.57 8.16 7.72
N HIS A 148 -12.14 7.67 8.89
CA HIS A 148 -12.34 8.41 10.15
C HIS A 148 -11.57 9.73 10.12
N ALA A 149 -10.28 9.68 9.77
CA ALA A 149 -9.44 10.87 9.71
C ALA A 149 -9.99 11.93 8.75
N THR A 150 -10.48 11.54 7.57
CA THR A 150 -11.06 12.49 6.61
C THR A 150 -12.37 13.10 7.10
N ILE A 151 -13.24 12.33 7.79
CA ILE A 151 -14.44 12.87 8.44
C ILE A 151 -14.05 13.89 9.52
N ILE A 152 -13.07 13.57 10.37
CA ILE A 152 -12.61 14.50 11.42
C ILE A 152 -12.16 15.82 10.81
N VAL A 153 -11.32 15.78 9.78
CA VAL A 153 -10.83 16.99 9.12
C VAL A 153 -11.99 17.78 8.52
N ASP A 154 -12.89 17.13 7.78
CA ASP A 154 -13.97 17.79 7.06
C ASP A 154 -15.00 18.41 8.02
N GLU A 155 -15.29 17.77 9.16
CA GLU A 155 -16.28 18.24 10.16
C GLU A 155 -15.69 19.29 11.12
N LEU A 156 -14.39 19.24 11.41
CA LEU A 156 -13.73 20.28 12.22
C LEU A 156 -13.38 21.53 11.39
N ALA A 157 -13.21 21.40 10.07
CA ALA A 157 -12.87 22.49 9.16
C ALA A 157 -13.75 23.76 9.28
N PRO A 158 -15.08 23.67 9.41
CA PRO A 158 -15.95 24.84 9.46
C PRO A 158 -16.00 25.50 10.84
N LEU A 159 -15.39 24.89 11.87
CA LEU A 159 -15.41 25.41 13.23
C LEU A 159 -14.32 26.45 13.43
N GLU A 160 -14.55 27.36 14.37
CA GLU A 160 -13.50 28.27 14.83
C GLU A 160 -12.31 27.47 15.41
N PRO A 161 -11.06 27.89 15.18
CA PRO A 161 -9.87 27.13 15.57
C PRO A 161 -9.85 26.75 17.06
N GLU A 162 -10.29 27.64 17.94
CA GLU A 162 -10.35 27.40 19.39
C GLU A 162 -11.43 26.39 19.79
N VAL A 163 -12.48 26.26 18.97
CA VAL A 163 -13.52 25.23 19.17
C VAL A 163 -13.00 23.89 18.66
N ALA A 164 -12.42 23.86 17.46
CA ALA A 164 -11.84 22.65 16.88
C ALA A 164 -10.75 22.05 17.79
N ALA A 165 -9.85 22.89 18.31
CA ALA A 165 -8.78 22.47 19.21
C ALA A 165 -9.28 21.84 20.53
N ARG A 166 -10.45 22.27 21.04
CA ARG A 166 -11.05 21.68 22.24
C ARG A 166 -11.75 20.35 21.97
N LEU A 167 -12.15 20.09 20.73
CA LEU A 167 -12.91 18.90 20.34
C LEU A 167 -12.03 17.78 19.78
N VAL A 168 -10.88 18.12 19.17
CA VAL A 168 -10.05 17.17 18.41
C VAL A 168 -9.74 15.89 19.19
N GLU A 169 -9.33 16.00 20.46
CA GLU A 169 -8.98 14.84 21.29
C GLU A 169 -10.19 13.94 21.54
N LYS A 170 -11.34 14.52 21.90
CA LYS A 170 -12.57 13.77 22.15
C LYS A 170 -13.06 13.07 20.88
N VAL A 171 -12.98 13.76 19.74
CA VAL A 171 -13.42 13.19 18.46
C VAL A 171 -12.47 12.08 18.01
N ARG A 172 -11.15 12.24 18.23
CA ARG A 172 -10.17 11.16 18.00
C ARG A 172 -10.51 9.92 18.84
N ASP A 173 -10.74 10.08 20.14
CA ASP A 173 -11.03 8.95 21.04
C ASP A 173 -12.31 8.19 20.62
N LEU A 174 -13.31 8.93 20.11
CA LEU A 174 -14.51 8.31 19.53
C LEU A 174 -14.21 7.56 18.24
N ALA A 175 -13.35 8.10 17.37
CA ALA A 175 -12.97 7.47 16.11
C ALA A 175 -12.15 6.18 16.30
N GLU A 176 -11.41 6.05 17.40
CA GLU A 176 -10.63 4.84 17.71
C GLU A 176 -11.50 3.68 18.20
N THR A 177 -12.72 3.96 18.66
CA THR A 177 -13.59 2.97 19.31
C THR A 177 -14.85 2.65 18.52
N LEU A 178 -15.34 3.60 17.70
CA LEU A 178 -16.60 3.48 16.99
C LEU A 178 -16.38 3.12 15.52
N ALA A 179 -17.29 2.32 14.97
CA ALA A 179 -17.41 2.19 13.52
C ALA A 179 -17.88 3.52 12.89
N ILE A 180 -17.59 3.70 11.58
CA ILE A 180 -17.92 4.92 10.82
C ILE A 180 -19.39 5.37 10.96
N GLY A 181 -20.33 4.42 10.97
CA GLY A 181 -21.76 4.73 11.05
C GLY A 181 -22.14 5.43 12.36
N PRO A 182 -21.89 4.82 13.53
CA PRO A 182 -22.04 5.45 14.82
C PRO A 182 -21.18 6.70 15.01
N PHE A 183 -19.92 6.70 14.55
CA PHE A 183 -19.01 7.84 14.69
C PHE A 183 -19.54 9.13 14.03
N ARG A 184 -20.25 9.01 12.91
CA ARG A 184 -20.77 10.16 12.15
C ARG A 184 -22.04 10.80 12.75
N ARG A 185 -22.69 10.15 13.72
CA ARG A 185 -23.97 10.61 14.28
C ARG A 185 -23.77 11.39 15.57
#